data_AF-A0A8J3QZK7-F1
#
_entry.id   AF-A0A8J3QZK7-F1
#
_cell.length_a   1.000
_cell.length_b   1.000
_cell.length_c   1.000
_cell.angle_alpha   90.00
_cell.angle_beta   90.00
_cell.angle_gamma   90.00
#
_symmetry.space_group_name_H-M   'P 1'
#
loop_
_entity.id
_entity.type
_entity.pdbx_description
1 polymer ?
#
loop_
_entity_poly.entity_id
_entity_poly.type
_entity_poly.pdbx_seq_one_letter_code
_entity_poly.pdbx_strand_id
1 'polypeptide(L)'
;MVDKPRRKPTPDRARKRAIRAQAARTGVSYLVAARQLGAGAGERPSGNDPYAGMPASRGRTVYPAGSDNHRRWLVECRGRRDFAQRVQDARLAADLPHGRARHLTDRFPPTRGEDGSGAGSLYHGAGRCTAVASLYLVVAHERPDLVPSAGELAWAAELGEETAIDTACAGLDRAARRLLDGGPLPTRTPGDLYPRIEAASAALASSLIGADGTVRIPGRDAFTGARQILDAVLVVADDGHAPGTRVRMLGGPHTGATGTIVGAFWESSGPPSRYEVRPDGQPSGVVMLPGELWVLSRDELTAEAADTPVS
;
A
#
# COMPACT_ATOMS: atom_id res chain seq x y z
N MET A 1 -31.31 30.48 47.59
CA MET A 1 -30.13 30.01 46.82
C MET A 1 -30.64 29.07 45.73
N VAL A 2 -30.68 29.54 44.48
CA VAL A 2 -31.09 28.70 43.34
C VAL A 2 -29.88 27.90 42.92
N ASP A 3 -29.93 26.59 43.17
CA ASP A 3 -28.86 25.66 42.83
C ASP A 3 -28.84 25.46 41.30
N LYS A 4 -27.76 25.91 40.64
CA LYS A 4 -27.63 25.79 39.18
C LYS A 4 -27.33 24.33 38.83
N PRO A 5 -28.11 23.67 37.96
CA PRO A 5 -27.80 22.32 37.53
C PRO A 5 -26.45 22.30 36.79
N ARG A 6 -25.50 21.51 37.31
CA ARG A 6 -24.20 21.25 36.68
C ARG A 6 -24.42 20.67 35.28
N ARG A 7 -24.06 21.44 34.25
CA ARG A 7 -24.08 20.99 32.84
C ARG A 7 -23.20 19.75 32.69
N LYS A 8 -23.80 18.62 32.29
CA LYS A 8 -23.07 17.41 31.89
C LYS A 8 -22.11 17.77 30.73
N PRO A 9 -20.82 17.40 30.80
CA PRO A 9 -19.89 17.66 29.70
C PRO A 9 -20.35 16.88 28.47
N THR A 10 -20.52 17.58 27.35
CA THR A 10 -20.78 16.98 26.04
C THR A 10 -19.65 15.99 25.72
N PRO A 11 -19.94 14.74 25.30
CA PRO A 11 -18.93 13.68 25.06
C PRO A 11 -17.73 14.14 24.21
N ASP A 12 -17.99 15.06 23.28
CA ASP A 12 -16.99 15.64 22.37
C ASP A 12 -15.92 16.51 23.08
N ARG A 13 -16.28 17.21 24.18
CA ARG A 13 -15.32 18.04 24.93
C ARG A 13 -14.36 17.21 25.78
N ALA A 14 -14.86 16.13 26.38
CA ALA A 14 -14.04 15.19 27.13
C ALA A 14 -13.04 14.49 26.21
N ARG A 15 -13.50 14.04 25.03
CA ARG A 15 -12.65 13.43 24.00
C ARG A 15 -11.54 14.39 23.53
N LYS A 16 -11.89 15.62 23.15
CA LYS A 16 -10.90 16.63 22.72
C LYS A 16 -9.86 16.93 23.80
N ARG A 17 -10.25 16.97 25.08
CA ARG A 17 -9.29 17.13 26.20
C ARG A 17 -8.38 15.93 26.35
N ALA A 18 -8.90 14.71 26.24
CA ALA A 18 -8.08 13.50 26.30
C ALA A 18 -7.04 13.50 25.18
N ILE A 19 -7.42 13.87 23.96
CA ILE A 19 -6.51 13.96 22.80
C ILE A 19 -5.39 14.98 23.03
N ARG A 20 -5.71 16.18 23.51
CA ARG A 20 -4.68 17.18 23.82
C ARG A 20 -3.75 16.70 24.92
N ALA A 21 -4.28 16.06 25.96
CA ALA A 21 -3.47 15.53 27.06
C ALA A 21 -2.54 14.42 26.58
N GLN A 22 -2.99 13.53 25.70
CA GLN A 22 -2.16 12.49 25.12
C GLN A 22 -1.07 13.08 24.22
N ALA A 23 -1.41 14.01 23.33
CA ALA A 23 -0.45 14.71 22.47
C ALA A 23 0.66 15.38 23.29
N ALA A 24 0.28 16.09 24.36
CA ALA A 24 1.22 16.75 25.27
C ALA A 24 2.11 15.76 26.03
N ARG A 25 1.58 14.61 26.46
CA ARG A 25 2.36 13.60 27.17
C ARG A 25 3.37 12.88 26.29
N THR A 26 3.04 12.62 25.03
CA THR A 26 3.87 11.81 24.13
C THR A 26 4.65 12.62 23.11
N GLY A 27 4.50 13.95 23.09
CA GLY A 27 5.20 14.83 22.14
C GLY A 27 4.78 14.65 20.68
N VAL A 28 3.64 14.00 20.41
CA VAL A 28 3.15 13.73 19.04
C VAL A 28 2.08 14.74 18.63
N SER A 29 1.81 14.84 17.33
CA SER A 29 0.76 15.73 16.82
C SER A 29 -0.64 15.34 17.33
N TYR A 30 -1.53 16.33 17.42
CA TYR A 30 -2.91 16.14 17.89
C TYR A 30 -3.66 15.03 17.12
N LEU A 31 -3.45 14.92 15.81
CA LEU A 31 -4.08 13.89 14.98
C LEU A 31 -3.56 12.49 15.30
N VAL A 32 -2.26 12.34 15.57
CA VAL A 32 -1.67 11.07 16.00
C VAL A 32 -2.21 10.66 17.37
N ALA A 33 -2.27 11.59 18.32
CA ALA A 33 -2.87 11.36 19.63
C ALA A 33 -4.37 11.02 19.54
N ALA A 34 -5.10 11.60 18.58
CA ALA A 34 -6.50 11.32 18.33
C ALA A 34 -6.73 9.89 17.85
N ARG A 35 -5.85 9.41 16.97
CA ARG A 35 -5.84 8.03 16.49
C ARG A 35 -5.49 7.05 17.62
N GLN A 36 -4.48 7.36 18.42
CA GLN A 36 -4.06 6.53 19.56
C GLN A 36 -5.15 6.38 20.63
N LEU A 37 -5.87 7.44 20.98
CA LEU A 37 -6.98 7.34 21.93
C LEU A 37 -8.24 6.73 21.33
N GLY A 38 -8.43 6.84 20.02
CA GLY A 38 -9.47 6.10 19.31
C GLY A 38 -9.24 4.58 19.34
N ALA A 39 -7.98 4.13 19.51
CA ALA A 39 -7.60 2.72 19.60
C ALA A 39 -7.87 2.10 20.97
N GLY A 40 -8.09 2.89 22.04
CA GLY A 40 -8.19 2.41 23.42
C GLY A 40 -9.55 1.86 23.87
N ALA A 41 -10.38 1.30 22.97
CA ALA A 41 -11.65 0.67 23.34
C ALA A 41 -11.79 -0.79 22.89
N GLY A 42 -10.78 -1.36 22.24
CA GLY A 42 -10.60 -2.79 22.04
C GLY A 42 -9.26 -3.19 22.67
N GLU A 43 -9.17 -4.41 23.19
CA GLU A 43 -8.00 -4.97 23.88
C GLU A 43 -6.66 -4.60 23.23
N ARG A 44 -5.65 -4.36 24.07
CA ARG A 44 -4.27 -4.22 23.60
C ARG A 44 -3.87 -5.51 22.85
N PRO A 45 -3.26 -5.41 21.66
CA PRO A 45 -2.68 -6.57 20.99
C PRO A 45 -1.61 -7.21 21.89
N SER A 46 -1.69 -8.53 22.07
CA SER A 46 -0.77 -9.32 22.89
C SER A 46 0.56 -9.65 22.16
N GLY A 47 0.95 -8.91 21.12
CA GLY A 47 2.08 -9.25 20.25
C GLY A 47 2.98 -8.05 19.90
N ASN A 48 4.21 -8.33 19.48
CA ASN A 48 5.22 -7.34 19.08
C ASN A 48 4.91 -6.64 17.73
N ASP A 49 3.76 -6.90 17.10
CA ASP A 49 3.34 -6.21 15.87
C ASP A 49 2.37 -5.05 16.22
N PRO A 50 2.80 -3.78 16.11
CA PRO A 50 1.99 -2.63 16.53
C PRO A 50 0.77 -2.38 15.64
N TYR A 51 0.58 -3.13 14.55
CA TYR A 51 -0.54 -2.96 13.62
C TYR A 51 -1.57 -4.08 13.64
N ALA A 52 -1.32 -5.10 14.46
CA ALA A 52 -2.15 -6.28 14.51
C ALA A 52 -3.31 -6.16 15.51
N GLY A 53 -4.49 -6.68 15.18
CA GLY A 53 -5.68 -6.61 16.05
C GLY A 53 -6.43 -5.27 15.95
N MET A 54 -6.52 -4.68 14.75
CA MET A 54 -7.24 -3.43 14.52
C MET A 54 -8.16 -3.50 13.29
N PRO A 55 -9.24 -2.69 13.25
CA PRO A 55 -10.00 -2.47 12.02
C PRO A 55 -9.10 -1.92 10.92
N ALA A 56 -9.22 -2.40 9.68
CA ALA A 56 -8.40 -1.97 8.54
C ALA A 56 -8.59 -0.49 8.15
N SER A 57 -9.59 0.17 8.74
CA SER A 57 -9.71 1.63 8.73
C SER A 57 -8.62 2.36 9.53
N ARG A 58 -7.70 1.64 10.20
CA ARG A 58 -6.66 2.19 11.07
C ARG A 58 -5.35 1.45 10.94
N GLY A 59 -4.26 2.19 11.09
CA GLY A 59 -2.90 1.65 11.05
C GLY A 59 -2.41 1.48 9.62
N ARG A 60 -1.24 0.83 9.48
CA ARG A 60 -0.71 0.51 8.17
C ARG A 60 0.13 -0.75 8.14
N THR A 61 0.06 -1.49 7.03
CA THR A 61 0.93 -2.65 6.78
C THR A 61 1.61 -2.48 5.42
N VAL A 62 2.89 -2.11 5.42
CA VAL A 62 3.68 -1.96 4.17
C VAL A 62 4.32 -3.29 3.78
N TYR A 63 4.81 -4.03 4.77
CA TYR A 63 5.34 -5.38 4.62
C TYR A 63 4.49 -6.32 5.47
N PRO A 64 3.43 -6.93 4.89
CA PRO A 64 2.58 -7.85 5.64
C PRO A 64 3.39 -8.97 6.27
N ALA A 65 3.06 -9.31 7.52
CA ALA A 65 3.56 -10.51 8.14
C ALA A 65 3.05 -11.70 7.32
N GLY A 66 3.97 -12.54 6.85
CA GLY A 66 3.62 -13.75 6.11
C GLY A 66 4.64 -14.85 6.31
N SER A 67 4.28 -16.04 5.85
CA SER A 67 5.14 -17.24 5.91
C SER A 67 6.35 -17.20 4.95
N ASP A 68 6.37 -16.28 3.99
CA ASP A 68 7.46 -16.12 3.00
C ASP A 68 8.78 -15.66 3.66
N ASN A 69 9.64 -16.63 3.98
CA ASN A 69 10.95 -16.39 4.58
C ASN A 69 11.88 -15.56 3.69
N HIS A 70 11.76 -15.67 2.37
CA HIS A 70 12.60 -14.90 1.44
C HIS A 70 12.24 -13.41 1.48
N ARG A 71 10.94 -13.09 1.45
CA ARG A 71 10.48 -11.70 1.64
C ARG A 71 10.92 -11.14 2.99
N ARG A 72 10.77 -11.92 4.07
CA ARG A 72 11.17 -11.50 5.41
C ARG A 72 12.66 -11.15 5.46
N TRP A 73 13.50 -12.03 4.92
CA TRP A 73 14.94 -11.79 4.83
C TRP A 73 15.26 -10.51 4.02
N LEU A 74 14.58 -10.26 2.90
CA LEU A 74 14.77 -9.03 2.12
C LEU A 74 14.41 -7.77 2.91
N VAL A 75 13.32 -7.79 3.67
CA VAL A 75 12.93 -6.67 4.54
C VAL A 75 13.96 -6.44 5.65
N GLU A 76 14.44 -7.50 6.28
CA GLU A 76 15.50 -7.42 7.29
C GLU A 76 16.81 -6.86 6.72
N CYS A 77 17.24 -7.34 5.56
CA CYS A 77 18.42 -6.83 4.85
C CYS A 77 18.28 -5.33 4.54
N ARG A 78 17.12 -4.88 4.08
CA ARG A 78 16.86 -3.45 3.84
C ARG A 78 16.93 -2.62 5.12
N GLY A 79 16.52 -3.18 6.26
CA GLY A 79 16.63 -2.51 7.56
C GLY A 79 18.06 -2.36 8.08
N ARG A 80 19.00 -3.16 7.56
CA ARG A 80 20.42 -3.17 7.97
C ARG A 80 21.35 -2.39 7.03
N ARG A 81 20.82 -1.73 6.01
CA ARG A 81 21.60 -0.95 5.06
C ARG A 81 22.34 0.19 5.75
N ASP A 82 23.58 0.42 5.36
CA ASP A 82 24.32 1.60 5.78
C ASP A 82 23.78 2.88 5.10
N PHE A 83 24.28 4.03 5.53
CA PHE A 83 23.84 5.32 4.99
C PHE A 83 24.14 5.46 3.48
N ALA A 84 25.31 5.01 3.02
CA ALA A 84 25.70 5.15 1.62
C ALA A 84 24.80 4.31 0.69
N GLN A 85 24.47 3.09 1.11
CA GLN A 85 23.51 2.21 0.45
C GLN A 85 22.11 2.86 0.41
N ARG A 86 21.66 3.44 1.53
CA ARG A 86 20.37 4.15 1.60
C ARG A 86 20.30 5.35 0.67
N VAL A 87 21.36 6.14 0.56
CA VAL A 87 21.45 7.27 -0.39
C VAL A 87 21.43 6.74 -1.83
N GLN A 88 22.16 5.67 -2.14
CA GLN A 88 22.13 5.07 -3.47
C GLN A 88 20.73 4.56 -3.84
N ASP A 89 20.04 3.91 -2.92
CA ASP A 89 18.67 3.44 -3.11
C ASP A 89 17.68 4.59 -3.30
N ALA A 90 17.84 5.69 -2.55
CA ALA A 90 17.02 6.88 -2.68
C ALA A 90 17.28 7.62 -4.01
N ARG A 91 18.55 7.68 -4.47
CA ARG A 91 18.90 8.20 -5.81
C ARG A 91 18.29 7.36 -6.93
N LEU A 92 18.32 6.03 -6.79
CA LEU A 92 17.63 5.15 -7.72
C LEU A 92 16.12 5.41 -7.69
N ALA A 93 15.52 5.57 -6.51
CA ALA A 93 14.09 5.88 -6.37
C ALA A 93 13.68 7.25 -6.96
N ALA A 94 14.62 8.21 -6.98
CA ALA A 94 14.47 9.55 -7.52
C ALA A 94 14.62 9.62 -9.05
N ASP A 95 15.27 8.64 -9.67
CA ASP A 95 15.50 8.60 -11.12
C ASP A 95 14.25 8.17 -11.88
N LEU A 96 13.51 9.13 -12.44
CA LEU A 96 12.26 8.88 -13.17
C LEU A 96 12.50 8.68 -14.67
N PRO A 97 11.70 7.80 -15.33
CA PRO A 97 10.73 6.86 -14.75
C PRO A 97 11.37 5.52 -14.33
N HIS A 98 12.53 5.18 -14.90
CA HIS A 98 13.07 3.83 -14.87
C HIS A 98 13.71 3.45 -13.53
N GLY A 99 14.49 4.35 -12.93
CA GLY A 99 15.10 4.13 -11.62
C GLY A 99 14.03 3.90 -10.55
N ARG A 100 13.00 4.76 -10.49
CA ARG A 100 11.87 4.61 -9.57
C ARG A 100 11.16 3.29 -9.78
N ALA A 101 10.83 2.95 -11.02
CA ALA A 101 10.17 1.68 -11.33
C ALA A 101 11.01 0.47 -10.86
N ARG A 102 12.32 0.49 -11.14
CA ARG A 102 13.26 -0.54 -10.69
C ARG A 102 13.32 -0.62 -9.18
N HIS A 103 13.53 0.51 -8.50
CA HIS A 103 13.57 0.60 -7.05
C HIS A 103 12.33 -0.02 -6.41
N LEU A 104 11.14 0.32 -6.91
CA LEU A 104 9.87 -0.21 -6.39
C LEU A 104 9.74 -1.72 -6.66
N THR A 105 10.16 -2.22 -7.82
CA THR A 105 10.12 -3.67 -8.10
C THR A 105 11.11 -4.49 -7.29
N ASP A 106 12.23 -3.88 -6.89
CA ASP A 106 13.22 -4.50 -6.01
C ASP A 106 12.76 -4.44 -4.55
N ARG A 107 12.07 -3.36 -4.15
CA ARG A 107 11.47 -3.19 -2.83
C ARG A 107 10.30 -4.14 -2.59
N PHE A 108 9.51 -4.41 -3.62
CA PHE A 108 8.33 -5.28 -3.58
C PHE A 108 8.53 -6.50 -4.49
N PRO A 109 9.36 -7.47 -4.07
CA PRO A 109 9.61 -8.68 -4.83
C PRO A 109 8.36 -9.56 -4.92
N PRO A 110 8.26 -10.44 -5.95
CA PRO A 110 7.18 -11.40 -6.05
C PRO A 110 7.15 -12.31 -4.83
N THR A 111 5.96 -12.58 -4.33
CA THR A 111 5.74 -13.56 -3.25
C THR A 111 4.90 -14.70 -3.78
N ARG A 112 5.03 -15.87 -3.16
CA ARG A 112 4.27 -17.08 -3.57
C ARG A 112 2.81 -17.09 -3.07
N GLY A 113 2.44 -16.11 -2.24
CA GLY A 113 1.20 -16.16 -1.46
C GLY A 113 1.34 -17.11 -0.27
N GLU A 114 0.35 -17.10 0.63
CA GLU A 114 0.27 -18.10 1.69
C GLU A 114 -0.53 -19.32 1.21
N ASP A 115 -0.04 -20.51 1.53
CA ASP A 115 -0.75 -21.76 1.21
C ASP A 115 -2.16 -21.72 1.82
N GLY A 116 -3.17 -22.17 1.05
CA GLY A 116 -4.57 -22.14 1.45
C GLY A 116 -5.28 -20.80 1.32
N SER A 117 -4.57 -19.67 1.19
CA SER A 117 -5.19 -18.34 1.11
C SER A 117 -5.94 -18.06 -0.20
N GLY A 118 -5.69 -18.84 -1.25
CA GLY A 118 -6.26 -18.62 -2.59
C GLY A 118 -5.81 -17.33 -3.29
N ALA A 119 -4.99 -16.50 -2.65
CA ALA A 119 -4.49 -15.22 -3.17
C ALA A 119 -3.52 -15.38 -4.35
N GLY A 120 -2.88 -16.54 -4.46
CA GLY A 120 -1.84 -16.82 -5.44
C GLY A 120 -0.61 -15.93 -5.23
N SER A 121 0.23 -15.84 -6.26
CA SER A 121 1.43 -15.02 -6.23
C SER A 121 1.08 -13.53 -6.15
N LEU A 122 1.74 -12.77 -5.27
CA LEU A 122 1.60 -11.31 -5.21
C LEU A 122 2.84 -10.63 -5.78
N TYR A 123 2.69 -9.40 -6.24
CA TYR A 123 3.74 -8.59 -6.86
C TYR A 123 4.44 -9.29 -8.04
N HIS A 124 3.78 -10.27 -8.66
CA HIS A 124 4.31 -11.09 -9.74
C HIS A 124 4.11 -10.43 -11.11
N GLY A 125 4.50 -11.12 -12.19
CA GLY A 125 4.38 -10.64 -13.56
C GLY A 125 5.73 -10.26 -14.15
N ALA A 126 6.12 -10.95 -15.23
CA ALA A 126 7.30 -10.61 -16.00
C ALA A 126 7.09 -9.23 -16.65
N GLY A 127 8.08 -8.34 -16.53
CA GLY A 127 7.97 -6.97 -17.07
C GLY A 127 7.24 -5.97 -16.18
N ARG A 128 6.94 -6.29 -14.91
CA ARG A 128 6.32 -5.33 -13.96
C ARG A 128 7.11 -4.03 -13.79
N CYS A 129 8.45 -4.08 -13.89
CA CYS A 129 9.30 -2.87 -13.88
C CYS A 129 8.97 -1.98 -15.08
N THR A 130 8.94 -2.57 -16.29
CA THR A 130 8.52 -1.88 -17.50
C THR A 130 7.10 -1.34 -17.37
N ALA A 131 6.17 -2.09 -16.80
CA ALA A 131 4.80 -1.62 -16.57
C ALA A 131 4.73 -0.39 -15.67
N VAL A 132 5.43 -0.37 -14.53
CA VAL A 132 5.50 0.82 -13.66
C VAL A 132 6.13 2.01 -14.38
N ALA A 133 7.23 1.79 -15.12
CA ALA A 133 7.89 2.85 -15.89
C ALA A 133 6.97 3.43 -16.99
N SER A 134 6.24 2.58 -17.72
CA SER A 134 5.26 3.01 -18.73
C SER A 134 4.14 3.83 -18.11
N LEU A 135 3.64 3.47 -16.92
CA LEU A 135 2.62 4.25 -16.23
C LEU A 135 3.14 5.64 -15.84
N TYR A 136 4.37 5.74 -15.34
CA TYR A 136 4.98 7.04 -15.05
C TYR A 136 5.19 7.89 -16.29
N LEU A 137 5.56 7.30 -17.43
CA LEU A 137 5.68 8.03 -18.69
C LEU A 137 4.32 8.60 -19.14
N VAL A 138 3.25 7.81 -19.06
CA VAL A 138 1.90 8.28 -19.39
C VAL A 138 1.51 9.46 -18.50
N VAL A 139 1.73 9.35 -17.19
CA VAL A 139 1.44 10.47 -16.27
C VAL A 139 2.32 11.69 -16.58
N ALA A 140 3.63 11.52 -16.81
CA ALA A 140 4.52 12.63 -17.12
C ALA A 140 4.15 13.35 -18.43
N HIS A 141 3.67 12.60 -19.42
CA HIS A 141 3.21 13.14 -20.69
C HIS A 141 1.89 13.90 -20.55
N GLU A 142 0.90 13.33 -19.85
CA GLU A 142 -0.45 13.91 -19.78
C GLU A 142 -0.62 14.92 -18.65
N ARG A 143 0.16 14.78 -17.58
CA ARG A 143 0.08 15.52 -16.32
C ARG A 143 1.49 15.87 -15.82
N PRO A 144 2.26 16.67 -16.59
CA PRO A 144 3.61 17.07 -16.19
C PRO A 144 3.64 17.85 -14.87
N ASP A 145 2.52 18.46 -14.48
CA ASP A 145 2.32 19.15 -13.20
C ASP A 145 2.45 18.24 -11.96
N LEU A 146 2.29 16.92 -12.15
CA LEU A 146 2.41 15.93 -11.07
C LEU A 146 3.81 15.33 -10.95
N VAL A 147 4.73 15.67 -11.86
CA VAL A 147 6.11 15.16 -11.84
C VAL A 147 6.95 16.05 -10.92
N PRO A 148 7.53 15.49 -9.83
CA PRO A 148 8.38 16.28 -8.94
C PRO A 148 9.59 16.81 -9.68
N SER A 149 10.06 18.00 -9.27
CA SER A 149 11.22 18.62 -9.93
C SER A 149 12.50 17.81 -9.67
N ALA A 150 13.44 17.83 -10.61
CA ALA A 150 14.72 17.15 -10.44
C ALA A 150 15.49 17.64 -9.20
N GLY A 151 15.41 18.94 -8.88
CA GLY A 151 16.05 19.51 -7.69
C GLY A 151 15.43 19.01 -6.38
N GLU A 152 14.10 18.90 -6.31
CA GLU A 152 13.39 18.33 -5.17
C GLU A 152 13.77 16.86 -4.94
N LEU A 153 13.77 16.06 -6.00
CA LEU A 153 14.12 14.64 -5.92
C LEU A 153 15.59 14.43 -5.58
N ALA A 154 16.50 15.22 -6.15
CA ALA A 154 17.92 15.18 -5.81
C ALA A 154 18.14 15.52 -4.33
N TRP A 155 17.51 16.58 -3.82
CA TRP A 155 17.61 16.95 -2.41
C TRP A 155 17.06 15.85 -1.48
N ALA A 156 15.87 15.31 -1.78
CA ALA A 156 15.26 14.26 -0.98
C ALA A 156 16.10 12.95 -1.02
N ALA A 157 16.80 12.67 -2.12
CA ALA A 157 17.64 11.50 -2.25
C ALA A 157 18.86 11.54 -1.32
N GLU A 158 19.44 12.72 -1.10
CA GLU A 158 20.60 12.91 -0.21
C GLU A 158 20.26 12.69 1.27
N LEU A 159 18.97 12.68 1.63
CA LEU A 159 18.54 12.29 2.99
C LEU A 159 18.75 10.79 3.26
N GLY A 160 18.89 9.96 2.22
CA GLY A 160 18.92 8.51 2.35
C GLY A 160 17.62 7.94 2.92
N GLU A 161 16.51 8.66 2.75
CA GLU A 161 15.19 8.27 3.23
C GLU A 161 14.26 7.97 2.05
N GLU A 162 14.01 6.68 1.79
CA GLU A 162 13.05 6.27 0.75
C GLU A 162 11.67 6.89 0.95
N THR A 163 11.25 7.07 2.21
CA THR A 163 9.98 7.70 2.56
C THR A 163 9.90 9.17 2.12
N ALA A 164 11.03 9.88 2.06
CA ALA A 164 11.06 11.26 1.54
C ALA A 164 10.77 11.25 0.03
N ILE A 165 11.37 10.32 -0.70
CA ILE A 165 11.09 10.13 -2.14
C ILE A 165 9.65 9.66 -2.37
N ASP A 166 9.14 8.71 -1.57
CA ASP A 166 7.75 8.26 -1.65
C ASP A 166 6.77 9.41 -1.43
N THR A 167 7.07 10.32 -0.49
CA THR A 167 6.24 11.49 -0.21
C THR A 167 6.26 12.47 -1.39
N ALA A 168 7.44 12.78 -1.93
CA ALA A 168 7.58 13.65 -3.09
C ALA A 168 6.86 13.09 -4.33
N CYS A 169 6.96 11.77 -4.56
CA CYS A 169 6.31 11.10 -5.68
C CYS A 169 4.84 10.70 -5.45
N ALA A 170 4.24 10.98 -4.28
CA ALA A 170 2.90 10.46 -3.95
C ALA A 170 1.81 10.88 -4.96
N GLY A 171 1.89 12.09 -5.52
CA GLY A 171 0.98 12.56 -6.57
C GLY A 171 1.13 11.77 -7.88
N LEU A 172 2.38 11.57 -8.31
CA LEU A 172 2.75 10.78 -9.49
C LEU A 172 2.32 9.31 -9.34
N ASP A 173 2.65 8.69 -8.21
CA ASP A 173 2.30 7.29 -7.90
C ASP A 173 0.79 7.07 -7.92
N ARG A 174 0.03 8.01 -7.35
CA ARG A 174 -1.43 7.94 -7.31
C ARG A 174 -2.04 8.10 -8.70
N ALA A 175 -1.53 9.03 -9.50
CA ALA A 175 -1.97 9.17 -10.88
C ALA A 175 -1.66 7.91 -11.70
N ALA A 176 -0.45 7.36 -11.57
CA ALA A 176 -0.04 6.12 -12.23
C ALA A 176 -0.93 4.95 -11.81
N ARG A 177 -1.26 4.85 -10.52
CA ARG A 177 -2.16 3.82 -10.00
C ARG A 177 -3.56 3.96 -10.61
N ARG A 178 -4.11 5.17 -10.73
CA ARG A 178 -5.45 5.42 -11.28
C ARG A 178 -5.59 5.08 -12.76
N LEU A 179 -4.51 5.11 -13.54
CA LEU A 179 -4.51 4.62 -14.92
C LEU A 179 -4.95 3.15 -15.02
N LEU A 180 -4.79 2.38 -13.94
CA LEU A 180 -5.18 0.97 -13.85
C LEU A 180 -6.64 0.77 -13.39
N ASP A 181 -7.41 1.84 -13.13
CA ASP A 181 -8.78 1.75 -12.60
C ASP A 181 -9.89 1.59 -13.66
N GLY A 182 -9.55 1.55 -14.96
CA GLY A 182 -10.47 1.62 -16.10
C GLY A 182 -11.43 0.43 -16.36
N GLY A 183 -12.22 0.00 -15.37
CA GLY A 183 -13.40 -0.87 -15.59
C GLY A 183 -13.56 -2.02 -14.59
N PRO A 184 -14.71 -2.70 -14.55
CA PRO A 184 -14.97 -3.82 -13.63
C PRO A 184 -14.10 -5.06 -13.95
N LEU A 185 -13.67 -5.79 -12.90
CA LEU A 185 -13.00 -7.09 -12.99
C LEU A 185 -14.02 -8.18 -13.38
N PRO A 186 -13.67 -9.23 -14.15
CA PRO A 186 -12.33 -9.69 -14.59
C PRO A 186 -11.93 -9.26 -16.01
N THR A 187 -12.69 -8.36 -16.65
CA THR A 187 -12.51 -7.93 -18.05
C THR A 187 -11.54 -6.76 -18.23
N ARG A 188 -10.85 -6.32 -17.17
CA ARG A 188 -9.80 -5.29 -17.26
C ARG A 188 -8.69 -5.76 -18.20
N THR A 189 -8.75 -5.30 -19.44
CA THR A 189 -7.63 -5.28 -20.37
C THR A 189 -7.06 -3.86 -20.39
N PRO A 190 -5.74 -3.68 -20.44
CA PRO A 190 -5.11 -2.37 -20.66
C PRO A 190 -5.35 -1.81 -22.07
N GLY A 191 -6.45 -2.17 -22.75
CA GLY A 191 -6.69 -1.85 -24.16
C GLY A 191 -6.56 -0.35 -24.45
N ASP A 192 -7.11 0.48 -23.57
CA ASP A 192 -7.03 1.94 -23.68
C ASP A 192 -5.69 2.53 -23.19
N LEU A 193 -4.88 1.73 -22.47
CA LEU A 193 -3.60 2.17 -21.94
C LEU A 193 -2.50 2.06 -22.99
N TYR A 194 -2.56 1.07 -23.89
CA TYR A 194 -1.49 0.87 -24.89
C TYR A 194 -1.28 2.07 -25.82
N PRO A 195 -2.32 2.65 -26.45
CA PRO A 195 -2.14 3.83 -27.29
C PRO A 195 -1.54 5.02 -26.53
N ARG A 196 -1.87 5.15 -25.24
CA ARG A 196 -1.35 6.21 -24.37
C ARG A 196 0.13 5.98 -24.03
N ILE A 197 0.53 4.73 -23.78
CA ILE A 197 1.93 4.36 -23.56
C ILE A 197 2.75 4.66 -24.82
N GLU A 198 2.26 4.30 -26.00
CA GLU A 198 2.93 4.58 -27.27
C GLU A 198 3.10 6.08 -27.50
N ALA A 199 2.02 6.86 -27.33
CA ALA A 199 2.05 8.32 -27.47
C ALA A 199 3.04 8.97 -26.49
N ALA A 200 3.01 8.58 -25.21
CA ALA A 200 3.93 9.10 -24.20
C ALA A 200 5.39 8.71 -24.49
N SER A 201 5.64 7.49 -24.93
CA SER A 201 6.99 7.00 -25.26
C SER A 201 7.58 7.76 -26.45
N ALA A 202 6.78 8.00 -27.49
CA ALA A 202 7.16 8.79 -28.65
C ALA A 202 7.43 10.26 -28.28
N ALA A 203 6.56 10.87 -27.47
CA ALA A 203 6.68 12.27 -27.08
C ALA A 203 7.89 12.56 -26.20
N LEU A 204 8.25 11.62 -25.31
CA LEU A 204 9.35 11.78 -24.35
C LEU A 204 10.68 11.18 -24.85
N ALA A 205 10.74 10.69 -26.09
CA ALA A 205 11.90 10.02 -26.68
C ALA A 205 12.51 8.94 -25.76
N SER A 206 11.66 8.22 -25.03
CA SER A 206 12.07 7.30 -23.98
C SER A 206 12.47 5.94 -24.54
N SER A 207 13.53 5.33 -23.99
CA SER A 207 14.11 4.04 -24.43
C SER A 207 13.29 2.80 -24.04
N LEU A 208 11.97 2.92 -23.87
CA LEU A 208 11.08 1.74 -23.82
C LEU A 208 11.03 0.98 -25.16
N ILE A 209 11.62 1.58 -26.17
CA ILE A 209 11.88 1.02 -27.48
C ILE A 209 13.04 0.02 -27.36
N GLY A 210 12.77 -1.25 -27.66
CA GLY A 210 13.79 -2.28 -27.77
C GLY A 210 14.83 -1.95 -28.85
N ALA A 211 15.95 -2.69 -28.86
CA ALA A 211 17.00 -2.51 -29.87
C ALA A 211 16.49 -2.67 -31.33
N ASP A 212 15.32 -3.30 -31.50
CA ASP A 212 14.59 -3.52 -32.74
C ASP A 212 13.62 -2.38 -33.10
N GLY A 213 13.54 -1.31 -32.30
CA GLY A 213 12.61 -0.20 -32.55
C GLY A 213 11.19 -0.45 -32.04
N THR A 214 10.90 -1.55 -31.34
CA THR A 214 9.55 -1.86 -30.87
C THR A 214 9.33 -1.45 -29.41
N VAL A 215 8.18 -0.85 -29.10
CA VAL A 215 7.80 -0.57 -27.71
C VAL A 215 7.58 -1.91 -27.00
N ARG A 216 8.35 -2.18 -25.94
CA ARG A 216 8.14 -3.39 -25.14
C ARG A 216 6.90 -3.23 -24.26
N ILE A 217 5.77 -3.62 -24.81
CA ILE A 217 4.49 -3.58 -24.12
C ILE A 217 4.45 -4.68 -23.04
N PRO A 218 4.26 -4.33 -21.75
CA PRO A 218 4.13 -5.32 -20.69
C PRO A 218 2.89 -6.20 -20.86
N GLY A 219 3.02 -7.48 -20.53
CA GLY A 219 1.87 -8.39 -20.49
C GLY A 219 0.89 -8.05 -19.37
N ARG A 220 -0.31 -8.63 -19.42
CA ARG A 220 -1.39 -8.39 -18.44
C ARG A 220 -0.92 -8.58 -16.99
N ASP A 221 -0.21 -9.67 -16.72
CA ASP A 221 0.26 -10.00 -15.36
C ASP A 221 1.27 -8.97 -14.83
N ALA A 222 2.02 -8.31 -15.72
CA ALA A 222 2.92 -7.22 -15.36
C ALA A 222 2.15 -6.03 -14.76
N PHE A 223 0.99 -5.70 -15.32
CA PHE A 223 0.13 -4.63 -14.79
C PHE A 223 -0.56 -5.02 -13.49
N THR A 224 -0.90 -6.31 -13.30
CA THR A 224 -1.37 -6.81 -11.99
C THR A 224 -0.30 -6.62 -10.92
N GLY A 225 0.96 -7.00 -11.20
CA GLY A 225 2.09 -6.73 -10.31
C GLY A 225 2.32 -5.25 -10.06
N ALA A 226 2.33 -4.43 -11.12
CA ALA A 226 2.49 -2.99 -11.01
C ALA A 226 1.39 -2.35 -10.15
N ARG A 227 0.13 -2.79 -10.30
CA ARG A 227 -0.99 -2.35 -9.44
C ARG A 227 -0.69 -2.62 -7.97
N GLN A 228 -0.27 -3.83 -7.65
CA GLN A 228 0.02 -4.23 -6.26
C GLN A 228 1.22 -3.48 -5.68
N ILE A 229 2.25 -3.21 -6.48
CA ILE A 229 3.40 -2.39 -6.11
C ILE A 229 2.95 -0.95 -5.78
N LEU A 230 2.13 -0.35 -6.66
CA LEU A 230 1.61 1.00 -6.47
C LEU A 230 0.64 1.08 -5.28
N ASP A 231 -0.16 0.05 -5.03
CA ASP A 231 -0.98 -0.05 -3.82
C ASP A 231 -0.10 -0.07 -2.56
N ALA A 232 1.00 -0.84 -2.57
CA ALA A 232 1.89 -0.95 -1.42
C ALA A 232 2.69 0.33 -1.13
N VAL A 233 3.14 1.07 -2.16
CA VAL A 233 3.85 2.34 -1.96
C VAL A 233 2.91 3.44 -1.44
N LEU A 234 1.67 3.53 -1.96
CA LEU A 234 0.72 4.55 -1.51
C LEU A 234 0.28 4.37 -0.05
N VAL A 235 0.22 3.13 0.43
CA VAL A 235 -0.01 2.82 1.85
C VAL A 235 1.06 3.40 2.78
N VAL A 236 2.29 3.63 2.29
CA VAL A 236 3.37 4.25 3.08
C VAL A 236 2.98 5.69 3.47
N ALA A 237 2.39 6.44 2.53
CA ALA A 237 2.07 7.86 2.70
C ALA A 237 0.67 8.09 3.30
N ASP A 238 -0.31 7.28 2.93
CA ASP A 238 -1.74 7.58 3.18
C ASP A 238 -2.43 6.63 4.17
N ASP A 239 -1.65 5.83 4.91
CA ASP A 239 -2.14 4.74 5.77
C ASP A 239 -2.88 3.62 4.99
N GLY A 240 -3.29 2.57 5.69
CA GLY A 240 -3.98 1.41 5.11
C GLY A 240 -3.11 0.18 4.94
N HIS A 241 -3.57 -0.82 4.21
CA HIS A 241 -2.97 -2.14 4.22
C HIS A 241 -2.55 -2.60 2.84
N ALA A 242 -1.28 -2.96 2.68
CA ALA A 242 -0.72 -3.38 1.41
C ALA A 242 -1.22 -4.78 1.01
N PRO A 243 -1.17 -5.12 -0.31
CA PRO A 243 -1.43 -6.47 -0.77
C PRO A 243 -0.60 -7.51 -0.01
N GLY A 244 -1.22 -8.63 0.35
CA GLY A 244 -0.64 -9.67 1.22
C GLY A 244 -1.05 -9.54 2.68
N THR A 245 -1.71 -8.45 3.09
CA THR A 245 -2.23 -8.33 4.45
C THR A 245 -3.37 -9.30 4.69
N ARG A 246 -3.26 -10.10 5.75
CA ARG A 246 -4.28 -11.04 6.19
C ARG A 246 -5.35 -10.34 7.00
N VAL A 247 -6.59 -10.64 6.69
CA VAL A 247 -7.76 -9.99 7.28
C VAL A 247 -8.85 -11.01 7.62
N ARG A 248 -9.63 -10.72 8.65
CA ARG A 248 -10.93 -11.33 8.91
C ARG A 248 -12.02 -10.39 8.42
N MET A 249 -12.97 -10.94 7.68
CA MET A 249 -14.10 -10.18 7.12
C MET A 249 -15.20 -10.06 8.18
N LEU A 250 -15.66 -8.84 8.44
CA LEU A 250 -16.65 -8.52 9.47
C LEU A 250 -18.06 -8.32 8.91
N GLY A 251 -18.22 -8.26 7.59
CA GLY A 251 -19.48 -7.99 6.93
C GLY A 251 -19.65 -8.76 5.62
N GLY A 252 -20.88 -8.80 5.13
CA GLY A 252 -21.24 -9.47 3.87
C GLY A 252 -21.30 -11.00 3.96
N PRO A 253 -21.37 -11.70 2.82
CA PRO A 253 -21.59 -13.15 2.76
C PRO A 253 -20.41 -13.98 3.29
N HIS A 254 -19.24 -13.36 3.50
CA HIS A 254 -18.04 -14.01 4.02
C HIS A 254 -17.72 -13.59 5.46
N THR A 255 -18.70 -13.11 6.21
CA THR A 255 -18.50 -12.70 7.61
C THR A 255 -17.88 -13.83 8.44
N GLY A 256 -16.84 -13.50 9.21
CA GLY A 256 -16.06 -14.44 10.01
C GLY A 256 -14.95 -15.16 9.25
N ALA A 257 -15.03 -15.25 7.92
CA ALA A 257 -13.99 -15.88 7.13
C ALA A 257 -12.73 -15.00 7.00
N THR A 258 -11.61 -15.67 6.81
CA THR A 258 -10.30 -15.07 6.59
C THR A 258 -10.04 -14.87 5.10
N GLY A 259 -9.13 -13.94 4.79
CA GLY A 259 -8.72 -13.65 3.44
C GLY A 259 -7.46 -12.79 3.37
N THR A 260 -7.00 -12.57 2.14
CA THR A 260 -5.82 -11.74 1.85
C THR A 260 -6.23 -10.53 1.03
N ILE A 261 -5.78 -9.33 1.42
CA ILE A 261 -5.88 -8.15 0.56
C ILE A 261 -5.02 -8.38 -0.68
N VAL A 262 -5.59 -8.30 -1.88
CA VAL A 262 -4.87 -8.48 -3.17
C VAL A 262 -4.80 -7.20 -3.99
N GLY A 263 -5.51 -6.16 -3.57
CA GLY A 263 -5.47 -4.82 -4.18
C GLY A 263 -6.25 -3.80 -3.35
N ALA A 264 -6.03 -2.53 -3.65
CA ALA A 264 -6.73 -1.41 -3.04
C ALA A 264 -7.44 -0.55 -4.10
N PHE A 265 -8.45 0.21 -3.67
CA PHE A 265 -9.12 1.23 -4.47
C PHE A 265 -8.84 2.58 -3.83
N TRP A 266 -8.48 3.56 -4.65
CA TRP A 266 -8.02 4.86 -4.20
C TRP A 266 -8.87 5.97 -4.78
N GLU A 267 -9.25 6.91 -3.94
CA GLU A 267 -9.77 8.19 -4.39
C GLU A 267 -8.63 9.11 -4.86
N SER A 268 -8.94 10.36 -5.18
CA SER A 268 -7.93 11.36 -5.57
C SER A 268 -6.90 11.66 -4.46
N SER A 269 -7.22 11.36 -3.20
CA SER A 269 -6.36 11.62 -2.02
C SER A 269 -6.78 10.77 -0.82
N GLY A 270 -5.84 10.53 0.10
CA GLY A 270 -6.10 9.85 1.37
C GLY A 270 -6.02 8.33 1.30
N PRO A 271 -6.45 7.63 2.37
CA PRO A 271 -6.35 6.17 2.48
C PRO A 271 -7.23 5.46 1.43
N PRO A 272 -7.04 4.14 1.24
CA PRO A 272 -7.90 3.34 0.39
C PRO A 272 -9.37 3.46 0.76
N SER A 273 -10.24 3.69 -0.24
CA SER A 273 -11.70 3.72 -0.02
C SER A 273 -12.29 2.32 0.06
N ARG A 274 -11.66 1.33 -0.58
CA ARG A 274 -12.03 -0.09 -0.57
C ARG A 274 -10.81 -0.98 -0.73
N TYR A 275 -10.96 -2.24 -0.36
CA TYR A 275 -9.98 -3.30 -0.62
C TYR A 275 -10.59 -4.40 -1.49
N GLU A 276 -9.78 -4.93 -2.39
CA GLU A 276 -10.03 -6.21 -3.04
C GLU A 276 -9.42 -7.30 -2.16
N VAL A 277 -10.26 -8.18 -1.62
CA VAL A 277 -9.89 -9.26 -0.72
C VAL A 277 -10.14 -10.58 -1.40
N ARG A 278 -9.20 -11.51 -1.31
CA ARG A 278 -9.38 -12.90 -1.70
C ARG A 278 -9.74 -13.72 -0.45
N PRO A 279 -10.99 -14.19 -0.29
CA PRO A 279 -11.33 -15.12 0.78
C PRO A 279 -10.55 -16.44 0.63
N ASP A 280 -10.22 -17.05 1.75
CA ASP A 280 -9.51 -18.34 1.76
C ASP A 280 -10.34 -19.43 1.10
N GLY A 281 -9.67 -20.31 0.34
CA GLY A 281 -10.31 -21.38 -0.41
C GLY A 281 -11.22 -20.93 -1.56
N GLN A 282 -11.37 -19.63 -1.84
CA GLN A 282 -12.24 -19.11 -2.90
C GLN A 282 -11.45 -18.66 -4.15
N PRO A 283 -11.95 -18.93 -5.36
CA PRO A 283 -11.28 -18.55 -6.61
C PRO A 283 -11.54 -17.11 -7.05
N SER A 284 -12.46 -16.40 -6.38
CA SER A 284 -12.85 -15.02 -6.72
C SER A 284 -12.59 -14.07 -5.56
N GLY A 285 -12.25 -12.83 -5.90
CA GLY A 285 -12.11 -11.75 -4.91
C GLY A 285 -13.45 -11.08 -4.63
N VAL A 286 -13.54 -10.45 -3.46
CA VAL A 286 -14.65 -9.58 -3.05
C VAL A 286 -14.13 -8.18 -2.75
N VAL A 287 -14.97 -7.17 -2.95
CA VAL A 287 -14.63 -5.78 -2.62
C VAL A 287 -15.26 -5.43 -1.28
N MET A 288 -14.46 -4.91 -0.36
CA MET A 288 -14.89 -4.61 1.01
C MET A 288 -14.47 -3.21 1.45
N LEU A 289 -15.25 -2.61 2.33
CA LEU A 289 -14.90 -1.35 2.97
C LEU A 289 -13.82 -1.58 4.05
N PRO A 290 -12.92 -0.61 4.30
CA PRO A 290 -11.93 -0.73 5.38
C PRO A 290 -12.54 -0.98 6.77
N GLY A 291 -13.77 -0.51 7.02
CA GLY A 291 -14.50 -0.74 8.27
C GLY A 291 -15.06 -2.17 8.43
N GLU A 292 -15.07 -2.96 7.34
CA GLU A 292 -15.58 -4.33 7.31
C GLU A 292 -14.45 -5.37 7.38
N LEU A 293 -13.22 -4.93 7.64
CA LEU A 293 -12.04 -5.79 7.71
C LEU A 293 -11.33 -5.61 9.03
N TRP A 294 -10.89 -6.73 9.61
CA TRP A 294 -10.05 -6.78 10.79
C TRP A 294 -8.68 -7.33 10.41
N VAL A 295 -7.61 -6.60 10.70
CA VAL A 295 -6.24 -7.01 10.36
C VAL A 295 -5.74 -8.02 11.36
N LEU A 296 -5.37 -9.20 10.87
CA LEU A 296 -4.92 -10.31 11.69
C LEU A 296 -3.45 -10.13 12.11
N SER A 297 -3.17 -10.45 13.37
CA SER A 297 -1.83 -10.58 13.91
C SER A 297 -1.14 -11.85 13.42
N ARG A 298 0.19 -11.85 13.48
CA ARG A 298 0.97 -13.07 13.28
C ARG A 298 0.57 -14.17 14.27
N ASP A 299 0.29 -13.81 15.51
CA ASP A 299 -0.04 -14.76 16.57
C ASP A 299 -1.42 -15.41 16.31
N GLU A 300 -2.39 -14.63 15.84
CA GLU A 300 -3.71 -15.11 15.41
C GLU A 300 -3.59 -16.03 14.18
N LEU A 301 -2.72 -15.70 13.21
CA LEU A 301 -2.46 -16.58 12.07
C LEU A 301 -1.88 -17.93 12.49
N THR A 302 -0.99 -17.94 13.50
CA THR A 302 -0.42 -19.20 14.01
C THR A 302 -1.42 -20.00 14.86
N ALA A 303 -2.33 -19.33 15.58
CA ALA A 303 -3.35 -20.00 16.37
C ALA A 303 -4.41 -20.67 15.49
N GLU A 304 -4.89 -20.00 14.44
CA GLU A 304 -5.86 -20.58 13.49
C GLU A 304 -5.29 -21.79 12.74
N ALA A 305 -4.00 -21.75 12.40
CA ALA A 305 -3.32 -22.88 11.75
C ALA A 305 -3.22 -24.11 12.66
N ALA A 306 -3.17 -23.93 13.99
CA ALA A 306 -3.13 -25.04 14.95
C ALA A 306 -4.50 -25.67 15.20
N ASP A 307 -5.59 -24.91 15.03
CA ASP A 307 -6.97 -25.35 15.28
C ASP A 307 -7.66 -25.98 14.05
N THR A 308 -7.01 -25.98 12.88
CA THR A 308 -7.57 -26.61 11.68
C THR A 308 -7.24 -28.11 11.67
N PRO A 309 -8.21 -29.03 11.90
CA PRO A 309 -7.93 -30.47 11.90
C PRO A 309 -7.51 -30.92 10.50
N VAL A 310 -6.32 -31.53 10.42
CA VAL A 310 -5.83 -32.21 9.21
C VAL A 310 -6.80 -33.35 8.91
N SER A 311 -7.64 -33.14 7.89
CA SER A 311 -8.59 -34.14 7.38
C SER A 311 -7.96 -34.92 6.23
#